data_AF-Q53SN0-F1
#
_entry.id   AF-Q53SN0-F1
#
_cell.length_a   1.000
_cell.length_b   1.000
_cell.length_c   1.000
_cell.angle_alpha   90.00
_cell.angle_beta   90.00
_cell.angle_gamma   90.00
#
_symmetry.space_group_name_H-M   'P 1'
#
loop_
_entity.id
_entity.type
_entity.pdbx_description
1 polymer ?
#
loop_
_entity_poly.entity_id
_entity_poly.type
_entity_poly.pdbx_seq_one_letter_code
_entity_poly.pdbx_strand_id
1 'polypeptide(L)' 'MKVTVCFGRTGIVVPCKEGQLRVGELTQQALQRYLKTREK' A
#
# COMPACT_ATOMS: atom_id res chain seq x y z
N MET A 1 -10.54 7.93 1.47
CA MET A 1 -9.97 7.37 0.21
C MET A 1 -9.11 6.14 0.50
N LYS A 2 -9.17 5.12 -0.35
CA LYS A 2 -8.26 3.96 -0.32
C LYS A 2 -7.87 3.62 -1.75
N VAL A 3 -6.66 3.11 -1.94
CA VAL A 3 -6.17 2.65 -3.25
C VAL A 3 -5.63 1.24 -3.14
N THR A 4 -5.49 0.58 -4.28
CA THR A 4 -4.82 -0.72 -4.37
C THR A 4 -3.48 -0.53 -5.06
N VAL A 5 -2.40 -0.98 -4.42
CA VAL A 5 -1.06 -1.03 -5.01
C VAL A 5 -0.76 -2.47 -5.39
N CYS A 6 -0.42 -2.69 -6.65
CA CYS A 6 -0.12 -4.02 -7.16
C CYS A 6 1.39 -4.31 -7.07
N PHE A 7 1.76 -5.34 -6.31
CA PHE A 7 3.09 -5.94 -6.28
C PHE A 7 3.06 -7.23 -7.13
N GLY A 8 3.30 -7.10 -8.43
CA GLY A 8 3.09 -8.19 -9.38
C GLY A 8 1.63 -8.64 -9.37
N ARG A 9 1.35 -9.87 -8.92
CA ARG A 9 -0.01 -10.42 -8.81
C ARG A 9 -0.68 -10.15 -7.46
N THR A 10 0.03 -9.57 -6.49
CA THR A 10 -0.50 -9.32 -5.15
C THR A 10 -1.02 -7.89 -5.04
N GLY A 11 -2.32 -7.73 -4.79
CA GLY A 11 -2.93 -6.43 -4.54
C GLY A 11 -2.91 -6.07 -3.05
N ILE A 12 -2.37 -4.91 -2.71
CA ILE A 12 -2.31 -4.39 -1.35
C ILE A 12 -3.17 -3.16 -1.23
N VAL A 13 -4.18 -3.21 -0.36
CA VAL A 13 -5.04 -2.07 -0.08
C VAL A 13 -4.34 -1.12 0.89
N VAL A 14 -4.17 0.14 0.48
CA VAL A 14 -3.59 1.21 1.28
C VAL A 14 -4.65 2.28 1.55
N PRO A 15 -5.00 2.56 2.82
CA PRO A 15 -5.87 3.67 3.17
C PRO A 15 -5.10 5.00 3.04
N CYS A 16 -5.63 5.95 2.28
CA CYS A 16 -5.01 7.24 2.00
C CYS A 16 -5.66 8.40 2.77
N LYS A 17 -6.51 8.11 3.78
CA LYS A 17 -7.30 9.11 4.52
C LYS A 17 -8.02 10.09 3.56
N GLU A 18 -7.64 11.36 3.55
CA GLU A 18 -8.21 12.43 2.70
C GLU A 18 -7.56 12.55 1.31
N GLY A 19 -6.56 11.71 1.00
CA GLY A 19 -5.91 11.69 -0.31
C GLY A 19 -4.69 12.61 -0.45
N GLN A 20 -4.33 13.37 0.60
CA GLN A 20 -3.15 14.26 0.61
C GLN A 20 -1.81 13.54 0.89
N LEU A 21 -1.72 12.24 0.60
CA LEU A 21 -0.53 11.43 0.84
C LEU A 21 0.44 11.56 -0.34
N ARG A 22 1.74 11.78 -0.08
CA ARG A 22 2.74 11.77 -1.16
C ARG A 22 2.92 10.35 -1.69
N VAL A 23 3.22 10.23 -2.99
CA VAL A 23 3.47 8.92 -3.63
C VAL A 23 4.56 8.13 -2.90
N GLY A 24 5.62 8.78 -2.42
CA GLY A 24 6.68 8.12 -1.64
C GLY A 24 6.16 7.47 -0.35
N GLU A 25 5.32 8.18 0.42
CA GLU A 25 4.72 7.64 1.65
C GLU A 25 3.71 6.52 1.35
N LEU A 26 2.98 6.65 0.24
CA LEU A 26 2.06 5.63 -0.26
C LEU A 26 2.82 4.34 -0.59
N THR A 27 3.93 4.45 -1.32
CA THR A 27 4.80 3.32 -1.65
C THR A 27 5.38 2.67 -0.40
N GLN A 28 5.86 3.45 0.57
CA GLN A 28 6.39 2.92 1.83
C GLN A 28 5.31 2.17 2.63
N GLN A 29 4.11 2.73 2.72
CA GLN A 29 2.97 2.08 3.37
C GLN A 29 2.49 0.82 2.65
N ALA A 30 2.56 0.80 1.32
CA ALA A 30 2.22 -0.37 0.52
C ALA A 30 3.26 -1.48 0.73
N LEU A 31 4.55 -1.13 0.72
CA LEU A 31 5.66 -2.06 0.93
C LEU A 31 5.59 -2.72 2.32
N GLN A 32 5.38 -1.93 3.37
CA GLN A 32 5.24 -2.47 4.74
C GLN A 32 4.09 -3.47 4.86
N ARG A 33 2.98 -3.23 4.18
CA ARG A 33 1.84 -4.16 4.15
C ARG A 33 2.13 -5.40 3.32
N TYR A 34 2.75 -5.24 2.15
CA TYR A 34 3.15 -6.36 1.29
C TYR A 34 4.07 -7.34 2.03
N LEU A 35 5.08 -6.84 2.75
CA LEU A 35 5.98 -7.68 3.54
C LEU A 35 5.23 -8.46 4.63
N LYS A 36 4.38 -7.79 5.40
CA LYS A 36 3.54 -8.44 6.43
C LYS A 36 2.60 -9.51 5.87
N THR A 37 2.11 -9.34 4.65
CA THR A 37 1.28 -10.36 3.98
C THR A 37 2.10 -11.57 3.54
N ARG A 38 3.41 -11.43 3.32
CA ARG A 38 4.31 -12.53 2.93
C ARG A 38 4.92 -13.28 4.11
N GLU A 39 4.94 -12.67 5.29
CA GLU A 39 5.44 -13.31 6.53
C GLU A 39 4.38 -14.19 7.22
N LYS A 40 3.15 -14.23 6.69
CA LYS A 40 2.06 -15.14 7.10
C LYS A 40 1.93 -16.30 6.13
#